data_AF-M3A1J5-F1
#
_entry.id   AF-M3A1J5-F1
#
_cell.length_a   1.000
_cell.length_b   1.000
_cell.length_c   1.000
_cell.angle_alpha   90.00
_cell.angle_beta   90.00
_cell.angle_gamma   90.00
#
_symmetry.space_group_name_H-M   'P 1'
#
loop_
_entity.id
_entity.type
_entity.pdbx_description
1 polymer ?
#
loop_
_entity_poly.entity_id
_entity_poly.type
_entity_poly.pdbx_seq_one_letter_code
_entity_poly.pdbx_strand_id
1 'polypeptide(L)'
;MRGSSRAGAARGPRRPAADRGSAAVEFIGFLPVLLLVGLAAIQLGLAAFAAQQAGTGARAAARTATLDEPRTTPEAAARAAMTDWVARRADTVQAPPCAPGTTEVTATVDVAVPGLLPGTGFHVTRHATMRCPDDTRAPGGVPAGLSASQEPHALPEPPVPPALPQKGRT
;
A
#
# COMPACT_ATOMS: atom_id res chain seq x y z
N MET A 1 -22.36 94.27 -22.24
CA MET A 1 -23.09 93.04 -21.87
C MET A 1 -22.06 91.90 -21.87
N ARG A 2 -21.53 91.49 -20.70
CA ARG A 2 -21.83 90.22 -20.00
C ARG A 2 -22.07 89.05 -20.98
N GLY A 3 -21.32 87.94 -20.96
CA GLY A 3 -20.33 87.50 -20.00
C GLY A 3 -19.50 86.31 -20.50
N SER A 4 -18.31 86.20 -19.92
CA SER A 4 -17.50 84.99 -19.91
C SER A 4 -18.11 84.00 -18.92
N SER A 5 -18.13 82.71 -19.25
CA SER A 5 -17.76 81.64 -18.29
C SER A 5 -17.55 80.32 -19.02
N ARG A 6 -16.28 79.94 -19.19
CA ARG A 6 -15.88 78.54 -19.33
C ARG A 6 -16.00 77.92 -17.93
N ALA A 7 -17.01 77.08 -17.72
CA ALA A 7 -17.03 76.10 -16.65
C ALA A 7 -17.16 74.74 -17.37
N GLY A 8 -16.07 73.99 -17.52
CA GLY A 8 -15.46 73.31 -16.40
C GLY A 8 -16.19 71.98 -16.25
N ALA A 9 -15.91 71.05 -17.16
CA ALA A 9 -16.43 69.69 -17.08
C ALA A 9 -15.91 69.06 -15.79
N ALA A 10 -16.71 69.10 -14.73
CA ALA A 10 -16.47 68.37 -13.50
C ALA A 10 -16.65 66.88 -13.80
N ARG A 11 -15.59 66.27 -14.32
CA ARG A 11 -15.46 64.84 -14.47
C ARG A 11 -15.33 64.30 -13.05
N GLY A 12 -16.46 63.92 -12.46
CA GLY A 12 -16.52 63.36 -11.11
C GLY A 12 -15.53 62.21 -10.96
N PRO A 13 -15.02 61.96 -9.74
CA PRO A 13 -14.02 60.92 -9.52
C PRO A 13 -14.57 59.59 -9.99
N ARG A 14 -13.97 59.03 -11.05
CA ARG A 14 -14.19 57.64 -11.45
C ARG A 14 -13.68 56.80 -10.30
N ARG A 15 -14.59 56.15 -9.57
CA ARG A 15 -14.24 55.16 -8.55
C ARG A 15 -13.34 54.11 -9.23
N PRO A 16 -12.14 53.82 -8.71
CA PRO A 16 -11.29 52.80 -9.30
C PRO A 16 -12.01 51.46 -9.22
N ALA A 17 -12.01 50.74 -10.35
CA ALA A 17 -12.67 49.45 -10.53
C ALA A 17 -12.37 48.49 -9.37
N ALA A 18 -13.43 48.09 -8.67
CA ALA A 18 -13.42 47.06 -7.65
C ALA A 18 -13.30 45.64 -8.25
N ASP A 19 -12.96 45.53 -9.54
CA ASP A 19 -12.98 44.27 -10.30
C ASP A 19 -11.72 43.41 -10.09
N ARG A 20 -10.78 43.84 -9.24
CA ARG A 20 -9.59 43.05 -8.86
C ARG A 20 -9.76 42.26 -7.56
N GLY A 21 -10.88 42.44 -6.86
CA GLY A 21 -11.18 41.75 -5.61
C GLY A 21 -12.12 40.55 -5.76
N SER A 22 -13.05 40.56 -6.72
CA SER A 22 -14.11 39.54 -6.81
C SER A 22 -13.54 38.13 -7.00
N ALA A 23 -12.68 37.94 -7.99
CA ALA A 23 -12.08 36.63 -8.26
C ALA A 23 -11.25 36.12 -7.08
N ALA A 24 -10.48 37.00 -6.42
CA ALA A 24 -9.67 36.60 -5.25
C ALA A 24 -10.54 36.20 -4.05
N VAL A 25 -11.68 36.87 -3.84
CA VAL A 25 -12.62 36.55 -2.74
C VAL A 25 -13.38 35.25 -3.05
N GLU A 26 -13.72 34.99 -4.31
CA GLU A 26 -14.31 33.72 -4.76
C GLU A 26 -13.36 32.53 -4.54
N PHE A 27 -12.07 32.69 -4.84
CA PHE A 27 -11.06 31.65 -4.58
C PHE A 27 -10.88 31.36 -3.09
N ILE A 28 -11.03 32.34 -2.20
CA ILE A 28 -11.04 32.12 -0.74
C ILE A 28 -12.22 31.23 -0.32
N GLY A 29 -13.34 31.26 -1.05
CA GLY A 29 -14.47 30.36 -0.84
C GLY A 29 -14.17 28.91 -1.22
N PHE A 30 -13.41 28.67 -2.29
CA PHE A 30 -13.04 27.32 -2.73
C PHE A 30 -11.80 26.75 -2.04
N LEU A 31 -10.89 27.60 -1.56
CA LEU A 31 -9.69 27.19 -0.83
C LEU A 31 -9.98 26.18 0.30
N PRO A 32 -10.93 26.40 1.24
CA PRO A 32 -11.23 25.42 2.28
C PRO A 32 -11.74 24.09 1.71
N VAL A 33 -12.51 24.12 0.62
CA VAL A 33 -12.99 22.90 -0.04
C VAL A 33 -11.82 22.12 -0.65
N LEU A 34 -10.93 22.80 -1.37
CA LEU A 34 -9.72 22.19 -1.94
C LEU A 34 -8.81 21.62 -0.85
N LEU A 35 -8.67 22.32 0.29
CA LEU A 35 -7.94 21.82 1.45
C LEU A 35 -8.58 20.57 2.03
N LEU A 36 -9.90 20.52 2.20
CA LEU A 36 -10.60 19.34 2.67
C LEU A 36 -10.45 18.15 1.72
N VAL A 37 -10.53 18.37 0.41
CA VAL A 37 -10.32 17.32 -0.59
C VAL A 37 -8.86 16.85 -0.57
N GLY A 38 -7.90 17.76 -0.51
CA GLY A 38 -6.48 17.42 -0.39
C GLY A 38 -6.19 16.62 0.88
N LEU A 39 -6.80 17.02 1.99
CA LEU A 39 -6.70 16.29 3.26
C LEU A 39 -7.31 14.89 3.16
N ALA A 40 -8.49 14.76 2.56
CA ALA A 40 -9.13 13.47 2.33
C ALA A 40 -8.28 12.56 1.43
N ALA A 41 -7.66 13.11 0.40
CA ALA A 41 -6.74 12.38 -0.47
C ALA A 41 -5.51 11.88 0.30
N ILE A 42 -4.93 12.70 1.19
CA ILE A 42 -3.83 12.26 2.06
C ILE A 42 -4.27 11.16 3.01
N GLN A 43 -5.44 11.30 3.65
CA GLN A 43 -6.00 10.27 4.52
C GLN A 43 -6.19 8.95 3.78
N LEU A 44 -6.71 9.00 2.56
CA LEU A 44 -6.89 7.82 1.71
C LEU A 44 -5.54 7.20 1.30
N GLY A 45 -4.54 8.03 0.98
CA GLY A 45 -3.19 7.57 0.67
C GLY A 45 -2.54 6.84 1.86
N LEU A 46 -2.67 7.39 3.07
CA LEU A 46 -2.20 6.75 4.30
C LEU A 46 -2.95 5.43 4.59
N ALA A 47 -4.27 5.40 4.36
CA ALA A 47 -5.08 4.18 4.48
C ALA A 47 -4.57 3.08 3.55
N ALA A 48 -4.34 3.40 2.28
CA ALA A 48 -3.87 2.48 1.27
C ALA A 48 -2.45 1.97 1.61
N PHE A 49 -1.55 2.87 2.02
CA PHE A 49 -0.21 2.51 2.44
C PHE A 49 -0.21 1.55 3.64
N ALA A 50 -1.00 1.85 4.69
CA ALA A 50 -1.14 0.99 5.85
C ALA A 50 -1.74 -0.38 5.47
N ALA A 51 -2.73 -0.40 4.59
CA ALA A 51 -3.33 -1.64 4.08
C ALA A 51 -2.32 -2.51 3.32
N GLN A 52 -1.47 -1.91 2.50
CA GLN A 52 -0.42 -2.62 1.79
C GLN A 52 0.59 -3.23 2.76
N GLN A 53 1.04 -2.45 3.74
CA GLN A 53 1.99 -2.90 4.76
C GLN A 53 1.42 -3.99 5.66
N ALA A 54 0.18 -3.84 6.14
CA ALA A 54 -0.52 -4.87 6.91
C ALA A 54 -0.65 -6.18 6.12
N GLY A 55 -0.93 -6.10 4.81
CA GLY A 55 -0.97 -7.27 3.94
C GLY A 55 0.40 -7.95 3.77
N THR A 56 1.49 -7.19 3.72
CA THR A 56 2.86 -7.74 3.70
C THR A 56 3.18 -8.44 5.01
N GLY A 57 2.87 -7.79 6.14
CA GLY A 57 3.02 -8.36 7.48
C GLY A 57 2.21 -9.65 7.67
N ALA A 58 0.93 -9.66 7.29
CA ALA A 58 0.06 -10.83 7.41
C ALA A 58 0.60 -12.03 6.62
N ARG A 59 1.07 -11.81 5.38
CA ARG A 59 1.67 -12.89 4.58
C ARG A 59 2.97 -13.40 5.20
N ALA A 60 3.81 -12.52 5.75
CA ALA A 60 5.03 -12.92 6.43
C ALA A 60 4.72 -13.74 7.69
N ALA A 61 3.78 -13.28 8.52
CA ALA A 61 3.30 -14.01 9.69
C ALA A 61 2.73 -15.38 9.33
N ALA A 62 1.88 -15.47 8.30
CA ALA A 62 1.29 -16.72 7.86
C ALA A 62 2.37 -17.75 7.46
N ARG A 63 3.38 -17.31 6.69
CA ARG A 63 4.50 -18.19 6.29
C ARG A 63 5.26 -18.74 7.49
N THR A 64 5.50 -17.91 8.50
CA THR A 64 6.20 -18.34 9.71
C THR A 64 5.35 -19.18 10.63
N ALA A 65 4.03 -18.98 10.65
CA ALA A 65 3.10 -19.77 11.45
C ALA A 65 2.92 -21.20 10.92
N THR A 66 3.20 -21.42 9.62
CA THR A 66 3.18 -22.75 8.99
C THR A 66 4.51 -23.51 9.09
N LEU A 67 5.55 -22.93 9.69
CA LEU A 67 6.82 -23.62 9.89
C LEU A 67 6.78 -24.46 11.17
N ASP A 68 7.30 -25.69 11.10
CA ASP A 68 7.43 -26.55 12.29
C ASP A 68 8.43 -25.98 13.30
N GLU A 69 9.58 -25.48 12.82
CA GLU A 69 10.65 -24.90 13.65
C GLU A 69 11.07 -23.52 13.12
N PRO A 70 10.28 -22.46 13.38
CA PRO A 70 10.58 -21.12 12.91
C PRO A 70 11.70 -20.47 13.74
N ARG A 71 12.68 -19.84 13.05
CA ARG A 71 13.77 -19.08 13.71
C ARG A 71 13.30 -17.85 14.51
N THR A 72 12.05 -17.43 14.34
CA THR A 72 11.46 -16.25 14.97
C THR A 72 9.96 -16.42 15.12
N THR A 73 9.34 -15.67 16.03
CA THR A 73 7.88 -15.69 16.17
C THR A 73 7.19 -15.10 14.93
N PRO A 74 5.96 -15.54 14.60
CA PRO A 74 5.20 -14.99 13.48
C PRO A 74 4.95 -13.49 13.58
N GLU A 75 4.75 -13.00 14.79
CA GLU A 75 4.57 -11.58 15.07
C GLU A 75 5.85 -10.77 14.77
N ALA A 76 7.02 -11.26 15.17
CA ALA A 76 8.29 -10.61 14.86
C ALA A 76 8.59 -10.62 13.36
N ALA A 77 8.26 -11.71 12.65
CA ALA A 77 8.40 -11.80 11.19
C ALA A 77 7.47 -10.81 10.47
N ALA A 78 6.22 -10.68 10.90
CA ALA A 78 5.29 -9.68 10.37
C ALA A 78 5.83 -8.26 10.57
N ARG A 79 6.30 -7.92 11.78
CA ARG A 79 6.85 -6.59 12.06
C ARG A 79 8.10 -6.28 11.25
N ALA A 80 9.01 -7.25 11.10
CA ALA A 80 10.21 -7.10 10.28
C ALA A 80 9.91 -6.93 8.77
N ALA A 81 8.76 -7.42 8.31
CA ALA A 81 8.32 -7.27 6.93
C ALA A 81 7.64 -5.91 6.65
N MET A 82 7.38 -5.11 7.68
CA MET A 82 6.77 -3.79 7.58
C MET A 82 7.80 -2.69 7.88
N THR A 83 7.51 -1.46 7.46
CA THR A 83 8.29 -0.29 7.90
C THR A 83 8.10 -0.07 9.40
N ASP A 84 9.14 0.36 10.11
CA ASP A 84 9.10 0.65 11.55
C ASP A 84 7.92 1.51 11.99
N TRP A 85 7.55 2.53 11.21
CA TRP A 85 6.42 3.41 11.53
C TRP A 85 5.08 2.65 11.60
N VAL A 86 4.86 1.72 10.65
CA VAL A 86 3.68 0.84 10.62
C VAL A 86 3.80 -0.25 11.67
N ALA A 87 4.97 -0.88 11.82
CA ALA A 87 5.18 -1.95 12.79
C ALA A 87 4.91 -1.50 14.24
N ARG A 88 5.26 -0.25 14.59
CA ARG A 88 4.92 0.36 15.89
C ARG A 88 3.44 0.69 16.07
N ARG A 89 2.68 0.75 14.98
CA ARG A 89 1.23 1.01 14.94
C ARG A 89 0.41 -0.25 14.67
N ALA A 90 1.08 -1.39 14.53
CA ALA A 90 0.43 -2.68 14.41
C ALA A 90 -0.01 -3.12 15.81
N ASP A 91 -1.21 -2.69 16.20
CA ASP A 91 -1.77 -2.91 17.53
C ASP A 91 -1.98 -4.39 17.81
N THR A 92 -2.41 -5.14 16.80
CA THR A 92 -2.52 -6.58 16.89
C THR A 92 -1.93 -7.29 15.68
N VAL A 93 -1.19 -8.34 15.96
CA VAL A 93 -0.68 -9.30 14.99
C VAL A 93 -1.02 -10.69 15.52
N GLN A 94 -2.05 -11.32 14.97
CA GLN A 94 -2.43 -12.68 15.33
C GLN A 94 -2.05 -13.62 14.21
N ALA A 95 -1.26 -14.64 14.52
CA ALA A 95 -0.96 -15.71 13.58
C ALA A 95 -0.86 -17.02 14.36
N PRO A 96 -1.98 -17.73 14.53
CA PRO A 96 -1.99 -18.98 15.27
C PRO A 96 -1.09 -20.00 14.55
N PRO A 97 -0.30 -20.80 15.30
CA PRO A 97 0.49 -21.86 14.70
C PRO A 97 -0.43 -22.94 14.13
N CYS A 98 0.09 -23.75 13.23
CA CYS A 98 -0.59 -24.96 12.79
C CYS A 98 -0.82 -25.89 13.99
N ALA A 99 -2.09 -26.27 14.19
CA ALA A 99 -2.47 -27.23 15.23
C ALA A 99 -2.73 -28.61 14.59
N PRO A 100 -2.60 -29.71 15.34
CA PRO A 100 -2.95 -31.03 14.85
C PRO A 100 -4.38 -31.05 14.31
N GLY A 101 -4.55 -31.51 13.06
CA GLY A 101 -5.86 -31.56 12.39
C GLY A 101 -6.31 -30.24 11.73
N THR A 102 -5.53 -29.16 11.78
CA THR A 102 -5.79 -27.95 11.00
C THR A 102 -5.06 -28.00 9.66
N THR A 103 -5.77 -27.80 8.55
CA THR A 103 -5.20 -27.79 7.21
C THR A 103 -4.80 -26.39 6.74
N GLU A 104 -5.32 -25.34 7.36
CA GLU A 104 -5.06 -23.95 7.03
C GLU A 104 -5.03 -23.08 8.29
N VAL A 105 -4.20 -22.04 8.26
CA VAL A 105 -4.10 -21.00 9.30
C VAL A 105 -4.24 -19.63 8.66
N THR A 106 -4.90 -18.70 9.36
CA THR A 106 -5.08 -17.32 8.90
C THR A 106 -4.37 -16.36 9.85
N ALA A 107 -3.36 -15.67 9.33
CA ALA A 107 -2.73 -14.56 10.01
C ALA A 107 -3.52 -13.27 9.79
N THR A 108 -3.60 -12.44 10.81
CA THR A 108 -4.31 -11.16 10.85
C THR A 108 -3.36 -10.09 11.37
N VAL A 109 -3.31 -8.95 10.68
CA VAL A 109 -2.57 -7.77 11.11
C VAL A 109 -3.51 -6.59 11.11
N ASP A 110 -3.62 -5.92 12.25
CA ASP A 110 -4.37 -4.69 12.42
C ASP A 110 -3.43 -3.51 12.67
N VAL A 111 -3.61 -2.44 11.89
CA VAL A 111 -2.77 -1.24 11.94
C VAL A 111 -3.62 -0.01 12.23
N ALA A 112 -3.27 0.74 13.26
CA ALA A 112 -3.85 2.03 13.55
C ALA A 112 -3.30 3.12 12.62
N VAL A 113 -4.19 3.77 11.87
CA VAL A 113 -3.88 4.93 11.03
C VAL A 113 -4.31 6.20 11.77
N PRO A 114 -3.37 7.11 12.09
CA PRO A 114 -3.72 8.34 12.79
C PRO A 114 -4.56 9.25 11.90
N GLY A 115 -5.58 9.88 12.49
CA GLY A 115 -6.34 10.94 11.86
C GLY A 115 -5.55 12.24 11.83
N LEU A 116 -5.60 12.96 10.70
CA LEU A 116 -5.05 14.31 10.62
C LEU A 116 -5.90 15.35 11.37
N LEU A 117 -7.19 15.06 11.58
CA LEU A 117 -8.05 15.82 12.48
C LEU A 117 -8.24 15.04 13.78
N PRO A 118 -8.36 15.73 14.93
CA PRO A 118 -8.67 15.09 16.21
C PRO A 118 -9.95 14.24 16.08
N GLY A 119 -9.85 12.95 16.41
CA GLY A 119 -10.98 12.02 16.36
C GLY A 119 -11.23 11.32 15.02
N THR A 120 -10.41 11.52 13.98
CA THR A 120 -10.59 10.85 12.67
C THR A 120 -9.61 9.69 12.44
N GLY A 121 -9.06 9.10 13.51
CA GLY A 121 -8.24 7.89 13.41
C GLY A 121 -9.08 6.68 13.06
N PHE A 122 -8.48 5.70 12.38
CA PHE A 122 -9.15 4.45 12.01
C PHE A 122 -8.16 3.29 11.97
N HIS A 123 -8.69 2.07 11.96
CA HIS A 123 -7.92 0.84 11.90
C HIS A 123 -8.01 0.20 10.52
N VAL A 124 -6.92 -0.43 10.08
CA VAL A 124 -6.87 -1.21 8.85
C VAL A 124 -6.42 -2.62 9.17
N THR A 125 -7.37 -3.55 9.03
CA THR A 125 -7.12 -4.98 9.24
C THR A 125 -6.90 -5.70 7.91
N ARG A 126 -5.91 -6.59 7.86
CA ARG A 126 -5.62 -7.48 6.72
C ARG A 126 -5.35 -8.90 7.17
N HIS A 127 -5.76 -9.84 6.33
CA HIS A 127 -5.62 -11.27 6.58
C HIS A 127 -4.80 -11.95 5.48
N ALA A 128 -4.11 -13.02 5.85
CA ALA A 128 -3.46 -13.93 4.92
C ALA A 128 -3.62 -15.37 5.40
N THR A 129 -4.16 -16.23 4.54
CA THR A 129 -4.38 -17.65 4.84
C THR A 129 -3.33 -18.50 4.12
N MET A 130 -2.77 -19.48 4.82
CA MET A 130 -1.84 -20.47 4.27
C MET A 130 -2.18 -21.87 4.75
N ARG A 131 -1.87 -22.87 3.92
CA ARG A 131 -2.00 -24.27 4.32
C ARG A 131 -0.93 -24.67 5.32
N CYS A 132 -1.33 -25.47 6.28
CA CYS A 132 -0.41 -26.20 7.13
C CYS A 132 0.27 -27.32 6.33
N PRO A 133 1.52 -27.65 6.67
CA PRO A 133 2.15 -28.84 6.12
C PRO A 133 1.39 -30.08 6.60
N ASP A 134 0.95 -30.91 5.65
CA ASP A 134 0.43 -32.24 5.96
C ASP A 134 1.62 -33.17 6.24
N ASP A 135 1.56 -33.89 7.34
CA ASP A 135 2.50 -34.90 7.84
C ASP A 135 2.75 -36.07 6.86
N THR A 136 2.02 -36.12 5.74
CA THR A 136 2.25 -37.07 4.64
C THR A 136 3.45 -36.74 3.76
N ARG A 137 4.08 -35.57 3.92
CA ARG A 137 5.23 -35.13 3.12
C ARG A 137 6.53 -35.12 3.93
N ALA A 138 6.92 -36.28 4.48
CA ALA A 138 8.21 -36.44 5.12
C ALA A 138 9.37 -36.01 4.17
N PRO A 139 10.40 -35.29 4.65
CA PRO A 139 11.55 -34.89 3.84
C PRO A 139 12.38 -36.15 3.49
N GLY A 140 12.06 -36.76 2.35
CA GLY A 140 12.64 -38.01 1.87
C GLY A 140 11.64 -39.00 1.26
N GLY A 141 10.34 -38.76 1.39
CA GLY A 141 9.30 -39.62 0.81
C GLY A 141 9.04 -39.29 -0.65
N VAL A 142 9.49 -40.16 -1.56
CA VAL A 142 8.97 -40.20 -2.93
C VAL A 142 7.45 -40.39 -2.84
N PRO A 143 6.63 -39.55 -3.50
CA PRO A 143 5.18 -39.67 -3.42
C PRO A 143 4.74 -41.04 -3.94
N ALA A 144 4.15 -41.87 -3.07
CA ALA A 144 3.66 -43.22 -3.39
C ALA A 144 2.46 -43.26 -4.36
N GLY A 145 2.18 -42.16 -5.06
CA GLY A 145 1.04 -42.02 -5.99
C GLY A 145 1.41 -41.58 -7.42
N LEU A 146 2.70 -41.43 -7.76
CA LEU A 146 3.12 -40.94 -9.08
C LEU A 146 3.71 -42.02 -10.01
N SER A 147 3.60 -43.32 -9.67
CA SER A 147 4.19 -44.41 -10.49
C SER A 147 3.25 -45.06 -11.51
N ALA A 148 2.10 -44.47 -11.84
CA ALA A 148 1.26 -44.99 -12.93
C ALA A 148 0.57 -43.85 -13.69
N SER A 149 1.30 -43.26 -14.65
CA SER A 149 0.82 -42.54 -15.86
C SER A 149 1.65 -41.29 -16.19
N GLN A 150 2.97 -41.39 -16.26
CA GLN A 150 3.78 -40.41 -17.00
C GLN A 150 4.56 -41.17 -18.07
N GLU A 151 3.94 -41.31 -19.25
CA GLU A 151 4.70 -41.59 -20.46
C GLU A 151 5.67 -40.42 -20.69
N PRO A 152 6.98 -40.67 -20.91
CA PRO A 152 7.93 -39.63 -21.22
C PRO A 152 7.74 -39.20 -22.69
N HIS A 153 6.87 -38.23 -22.92
CA HIS A 153 6.83 -37.54 -24.22
C HIS A 153 8.08 -36.67 -24.33
N ALA A 154 9.09 -37.19 -25.03
CA ALA A 154 10.33 -36.50 -25.35
C ALA A 154 10.02 -35.21 -26.14
N LEU A 155 10.25 -34.06 -25.50
CA LEU A 155 10.34 -32.79 -26.22
C LEU A 155 11.70 -32.76 -26.97
N PRO A 156 11.73 -32.35 -28.24
CA PRO A 156 13.00 -32.17 -28.96
C PRO A 156 13.81 -31.03 -28.33
N GLU A 157 15.10 -31.27 -28.10
CA GLU A 157 16.02 -30.24 -27.61
C GLU A 157 16.06 -29.02 -28.54
N PRO A 158 16.11 -27.79 -27.99
CA PRO A 158 16.33 -26.60 -28.80
C PRO A 158 17.77 -26.58 -29.34
N PRO A 159 18.00 -26.06 -30.56
CA PRO A 159 19.34 -25.97 -31.13
C PRO A 159 20.24 -25.05 -30.31
N VAL A 160 21.44 -25.55 -30.00
CA VAL A 160 22.51 -24.81 -29.32
C VAL A 160 22.96 -23.64 -30.22
N PRO A 161 22.95 -22.38 -29.74
CA PRO A 161 23.45 -21.25 -30.52
C PRO A 161 24.98 -21.32 -30.67
N PRO A 162 25.55 -20.88 -31.81
CA PRO A 162 27.00 -20.87 -32.01
C PRO A 162 27.69 -19.95 -31.00
N ALA A 163 28.80 -20.42 -30.44
CA ALA A 163 29.63 -19.68 -29.50
C ALA A 163 30.16 -18.38 -30.12
N LEU A 164 29.88 -17.25 -29.46
CA LEU A 164 30.47 -15.97 -29.81
C LEU A 164 31.98 -15.98 -29.50
N PRO A 165 32.84 -15.42 -30.38
CA PRO A 165 34.27 -15.34 -30.14
C PRO A 165 34.56 -14.40 -28.96
N GLN A 166 35.19 -14.95 -27.92
CA GLN A 166 35.77 -14.20 -26.80
C GLN A 166 36.89 -13.28 -27.33
N LYS A 167 36.59 -11.98 -27.49
CA LYS A 167 37.61 -10.99 -27.83
C LYS A 167 38.41 -10.67 -26.57
N GLY A 168 39.65 -11.15 -26.55
CA GLY A 168 40.62 -10.89 -25.49
C GLY A 168 40.79 -9.40 -25.22
N ARG A 169 40.84 -9.05 -23.93
CA ARG A 169 41.22 -7.72 -23.47
C ARG A 169 42.39 -7.90 -22.51
N THR A 170 43.59 -7.75 -23.09
CA THR A 170 44.75 -7.16 -22.43
C THR A 170 44.44 -5.73 -22.01
#